data_AF-A0A3S1FCI9-F1
#
_entry.id   AF-A0A3S1FCI9-F1
#
_cell.length_a   1.000
_cell.length_b   1.000
_cell.length_c   1.000
_cell.angle_alpha   90.00
_cell.angle_beta   90.00
_cell.angle_gamma   90.00
#
_symmetry.space_group_name_H-M   'P 1'
#
loop_
_entity.id
_entity.type
_entity.pdbx_description
1 polymer ?
#
loop_
_entity_poly.entity_id
_entity_poly.type
_entity_poly.pdbx_seq_one_letter_code
_entity_poly.pdbx_strand_id
1 'polypeptide(L)'
;MSEATKRQGETRAPVLTARNVVRRFGGLVAVNDVSFDVKAGEILGLIGPNGAGKTTMFDLLAGSILPTSGEILLDGTPVSGEAAHLRIGHGLGRTFQIPRPLPNLTLIENIMLAAQGQAGEKLLANFITPWRVAAQERAARTKALELLELVTLTHLAHEPARVLSGGQRKLLELARVMMADPAIIL
;
A
#
# COMPACT_ATOMS: atom_id res chain seq x y z
N MET A 1 -46.85 8.33 -0.42
CA MET A 1 -45.92 8.80 -1.47
C MET A 1 -44.56 8.92 -0.80
N SER A 2 -43.76 7.84 -0.69
CA SER A 2 -42.87 7.27 -1.74
C SER A 2 -41.86 8.33 -2.17
N GLU A 3 -40.54 8.21 -1.97
CA GLU A 3 -39.67 7.04 -2.11
C GLU A 3 -38.53 7.07 -1.08
N ALA A 4 -38.51 6.08 -0.18
CA ALA A 4 -37.27 5.64 0.43
C ALA A 4 -36.60 4.66 -0.54
N THR A 5 -35.75 5.18 -1.43
CA THR A 5 -34.97 4.34 -2.34
C THR A 5 -33.90 3.59 -1.56
N LYS A 6 -34.29 2.40 -1.15
CA LYS A 6 -33.46 1.25 -0.80
C LYS A 6 -32.41 1.08 -1.91
N ARG A 7 -31.18 1.58 -1.69
CA ARG A 7 -30.03 1.21 -2.53
C ARG A 7 -29.74 -0.26 -2.24
N GLN A 8 -30.35 -1.14 -3.02
CA GLN A 8 -29.97 -2.55 -3.09
C GLN A 8 -28.47 -2.59 -3.46
N GLY A 9 -27.68 -3.26 -2.62
CA GLY A 9 -26.24 -3.32 -2.77
C GLY A 9 -25.85 -4.04 -4.04
N GLU A 10 -25.33 -3.30 -5.02
CA GLU A 10 -24.39 -3.86 -5.97
C GLU A 10 -23.25 -4.47 -5.15
N THR A 11 -23.17 -5.80 -5.15
CA THR A 11 -22.10 -6.51 -4.44
C THR A 11 -20.84 -6.31 -5.27
N ARG A 12 -20.14 -5.20 -5.04
CA ARG A 12 -18.82 -4.97 -5.62
C ARG A 12 -17.93 -6.16 -5.26
N ALA A 13 -17.25 -6.69 -6.27
CA ALA A 13 -16.27 -7.76 -6.07
C ALA A 13 -15.22 -7.33 -5.03
N PRO A 14 -14.75 -8.26 -4.19
CA PRO A 14 -13.72 -7.94 -3.21
C PRO A 14 -12.41 -7.56 -3.90
N VAL A 15 -11.74 -6.55 -3.36
CA VAL A 15 -10.41 -6.13 -3.81
C VAL A 15 -9.33 -7.01 -3.17
N LEU A 16 -9.59 -7.56 -1.98
CA LEU A 16 -8.73 -8.52 -1.30
C LEU A 16 -9.57 -9.71 -0.85
N THR A 17 -9.08 -10.91 -1.13
CA THR A 17 -9.66 -12.16 -0.63
C THR A 17 -8.57 -13.02 -0.01
N ALA A 18 -8.79 -13.44 1.23
CA ALA A 18 -8.02 -14.49 1.89
C ALA A 18 -8.93 -15.73 2.02
N ARG A 19 -8.47 -16.89 1.53
CA ARG A 19 -9.20 -18.16 1.60
C ARG A 19 -8.35 -19.23 2.28
N ASN A 20 -8.86 -19.74 3.40
CA ASN A 20 -8.28 -20.85 4.14
C ASN A 20 -6.77 -20.65 4.41
N VAL A 21 -6.37 -19.41 4.68
CA VAL A 21 -4.97 -19.04 4.80
C VAL A 21 -4.40 -19.65 6.08
N VAL A 22 -3.32 -20.40 5.92
CA VAL A 22 -2.59 -21.03 7.02
C VAL A 22 -1.12 -20.63 6.94
N ARG A 23 -0.52 -20.34 8.09
CA ARG A 23 0.93 -20.19 8.21
C ARG A 23 1.45 -20.97 9.41
N ARG A 24 2.36 -21.90 9.13
CA ARG A 24 3.11 -22.69 10.13
C ARG A 24 4.57 -22.27 10.16
N PHE A 25 5.14 -22.20 11.36
CA PHE A 25 6.57 -22.02 11.61
C PHE A 25 7.05 -23.19 12.46
N GLY A 26 7.68 -24.19 11.82
CA GLY A 26 7.98 -25.46 12.49
C GLY A 26 6.70 -26.08 13.05
N GLY A 27 6.67 -26.36 14.36
CA GLY A 27 5.51 -26.93 15.05
C GLY A 27 4.42 -25.91 15.43
N LEU A 28 4.64 -24.60 15.25
CA LEU A 28 3.68 -23.56 15.65
C LEU A 28 2.78 -23.16 14.47
N VAL A 29 1.47 -23.21 14.64
CA VAL A 29 0.49 -22.66 13.69
C VAL A 29 0.18 -21.21 14.09
N ALA A 30 0.76 -20.26 13.36
CA ALA A 30 0.62 -18.83 13.66
C ALA A 30 -0.64 -18.20 13.04
N VAL A 31 -1.11 -18.73 11.91
CA VAL A 31 -2.40 -18.40 11.29
C VAL A 31 -3.04 -19.73 10.91
N ASN A 32 -4.29 -19.94 11.30
CA ASN A 32 -4.97 -21.22 11.13
C ASN A 32 -6.33 -21.05 10.44
N ASP A 33 -6.37 -21.37 9.15
CA ASP A 33 -7.59 -21.45 8.34
C ASP A 33 -8.41 -20.15 8.32
N VAL A 34 -7.73 -19.01 8.12
CA VAL A 34 -8.37 -17.69 8.11
C VAL A 34 -8.92 -17.38 6.73
N SER A 35 -10.21 -17.02 6.67
CA SER A 35 -10.89 -16.57 5.45
C SER A 35 -11.65 -15.27 5.67
N PHE A 36 -11.47 -14.30 4.78
CA PHE A 36 -12.23 -13.06 4.74
C PHE A 36 -12.08 -12.37 3.39
N ASP A 37 -13.00 -11.43 3.13
CA ASP A 37 -13.00 -10.54 1.98
C ASP A 37 -12.94 -9.09 2.44
N VAL A 38 -12.33 -8.22 1.63
CA VAL A 38 -12.38 -6.76 1.78
C VAL A 38 -12.88 -6.16 0.48
N LYS A 39 -13.92 -5.33 0.56
CA LYS A 39 -14.49 -4.61 -0.58
C LYS A 39 -13.83 -3.26 -0.79
N ALA A 40 -13.93 -2.73 -2.01
CA ALA A 40 -13.45 -1.39 -2.32
C ALA A 40 -14.11 -0.34 -1.39
N GLY A 41 -13.29 0.45 -0.70
CA GLY A 41 -13.72 1.48 0.25
C GLY A 41 -14.09 0.97 1.64
N GLU A 42 -13.94 -0.34 1.90
CA GLU A 42 -14.14 -0.92 3.23
C GLU A 42 -12.92 -0.71 4.13
N ILE A 43 -13.17 -0.45 5.42
CA ILE A 43 -12.14 -0.45 6.46
C ILE A 43 -12.35 -1.68 7.33
N LEU A 44 -11.46 -2.66 7.20
CA LEU A 44 -11.47 -3.89 8.00
C LEU A 44 -10.43 -3.81 9.12
N GLY A 45 -10.87 -3.98 10.37
CA GLY A 45 -9.99 -4.04 11.54
C GLY A 45 -9.71 -5.48 11.98
N LEU A 46 -8.44 -5.89 12.01
CA LEU A 46 -8.02 -7.16 12.60
C LEU A 46 -7.57 -6.96 14.05
N ILE A 47 -8.39 -7.41 15.01
CA ILE A 47 -8.15 -7.27 16.44
C ILE A 47 -7.93 -8.62 17.13
N GLY A 48 -7.27 -8.61 18.28
CA GLY A 48 -6.98 -9.82 19.05
C GLY A 48 -5.79 -9.64 20.01
N PRO A 49 -5.54 -10.58 20.94
CA PRO A 49 -4.44 -10.48 21.89
C PRO A 49 -3.07 -10.56 21.22
N ASN A 50 -2.01 -10.20 21.96
CA ASN A 50 -0.64 -10.39 21.49
C ASN A 50 -0.38 -11.88 21.24
N GLY A 51 0.28 -12.20 20.12
CA GLY A 51 0.51 -13.59 19.71
C GLY A 51 -0.64 -14.24 18.92
N ALA A 52 -1.79 -13.58 18.75
CA ALA A 52 -2.92 -14.13 17.98
C ALA A 52 -2.72 -14.21 16.45
N GLY A 53 -1.49 -14.03 15.95
CA GLY A 53 -1.19 -14.14 14.52
C GLY A 53 -1.50 -12.90 13.68
N LYS A 54 -1.88 -11.75 14.28
CA LYS A 54 -2.22 -10.52 13.53
C LYS A 54 -1.08 -10.05 12.63
N THR A 55 0.11 -9.83 13.21
CA THR A 55 1.29 -9.40 12.44
C THR A 55 1.63 -10.42 11.36
N THR A 56 1.56 -11.72 11.68
CA THR A 56 1.73 -12.80 10.71
C THR A 56 0.73 -12.69 9.56
N MET A 57 -0.55 -12.41 9.84
CA MET A 57 -1.57 -12.22 8.80
C MET A 57 -1.24 -11.02 7.93
N PHE A 58 -0.88 -9.88 8.53
CA PHE A 58 -0.44 -8.70 7.78
C PHE A 58 0.79 -9.00 6.91
N ASP A 59 1.76 -9.77 7.40
CA ASP A 59 2.95 -10.13 6.62
C ASP A 59 2.63 -11.10 5.48
N LEU A 60 1.65 -12.00 5.66
CA LEU A 60 1.13 -12.88 4.60
C LEU A 60 0.42 -12.09 3.51
N LEU A 61 -0.45 -11.15 3.88
CA LEU A 61 -1.17 -10.27 2.93
C LEU A 61 -0.20 -9.38 2.15
N ALA A 62 0.84 -8.88 2.82
CA ALA A 62 1.88 -8.08 2.17
C ALA A 62 2.87 -8.89 1.34
N GLY A 63 2.95 -10.21 1.48
CA GLY A 63 3.95 -11.04 0.80
C GLY A 63 5.36 -10.92 1.36
N SER A 64 5.51 -10.47 2.62
CA SER A 64 6.77 -10.53 3.36
C SER A 64 7.10 -11.96 3.80
N ILE A 65 6.05 -12.77 4.02
CA ILE A 65 6.12 -14.21 4.21
C ILE A 65 5.04 -14.87 3.35
N LEU A 66 5.26 -16.12 2.94
CA LEU A 66 4.30 -16.86 2.13
C LEU A 66 3.41 -17.76 2.99
N PRO A 67 2.14 -17.97 2.64
CA PRO A 67 1.29 -18.95 3.32
C PRO A 67 1.87 -20.36 3.18
N THR A 68 1.62 -21.20 4.18
CA THR A 68 1.90 -22.65 4.09
C THR A 68 0.83 -23.34 3.24
N SER A 69 -0.42 -22.88 3.32
CA SER A 69 -1.54 -23.30 2.47
C SER A 69 -2.61 -22.21 2.44
N GLY A 70 -3.58 -22.36 1.54
CA GLY A 70 -4.62 -21.35 1.29
C GLY A 70 -4.24 -20.38 0.18
N GLU A 71 -5.13 -19.44 -0.10
CA GLU A 71 -5.03 -18.53 -1.23
C GLU A 71 -5.24 -17.07 -0.80
N ILE A 72 -4.45 -16.16 -1.39
CA ILE A 72 -4.62 -14.72 -1.30
C ILE A 72 -4.81 -14.19 -2.72
N LEU A 73 -5.88 -13.45 -2.95
CA LEU A 73 -6.19 -12.82 -4.23
C LEU A 73 -6.29 -11.30 -4.07
N LEU A 74 -5.75 -10.57 -5.05
CA LEU A 74 -5.89 -9.12 -5.20
C LEU A 74 -6.65 -8.83 -6.50
N ASP A 75 -7.80 -8.17 -6.40
CA ASP A 75 -8.73 -7.95 -7.51
C ASP A 75 -8.99 -9.23 -8.33
N GLY A 76 -9.14 -10.36 -7.62
CA GLY A 76 -9.35 -11.69 -8.22
C GLY A 76 -8.08 -12.36 -8.78
N THR A 77 -6.92 -11.72 -8.74
CA THR A 77 -5.64 -12.29 -9.19
C THR A 77 -4.94 -13.02 -8.03
N PRO A 78 -4.62 -14.31 -8.14
CA PRO A 78 -3.89 -15.04 -7.09
C PRO A 78 -2.46 -14.51 -6.92
N VAL A 79 -2.08 -14.14 -5.69
CA VAL A 79 -0.74 -13.60 -5.34
C VAL A 79 -0.05 -14.36 -4.21
N SER A 80 -0.59 -15.51 -3.80
CA SER A 80 -0.13 -16.28 -2.63
C SER A 80 1.38 -16.57 -2.63
N GLY A 81 1.99 -16.81 -3.79
CA GLY A 81 3.42 -17.09 -3.96
C GLY A 81 4.29 -15.86 -4.22
N GLU A 82 3.70 -14.69 -4.35
CA GLU A 82 4.41 -13.47 -4.74
C GLU A 82 4.99 -12.73 -3.54
N ALA A 83 6.19 -12.19 -3.74
CA ALA A 83 6.84 -11.30 -2.79
C ALA A 83 6.23 -9.89 -2.82
N ALA A 84 6.44 -9.13 -1.74
CA ALA A 84 5.85 -7.80 -1.56
C ALA A 84 6.06 -6.82 -2.73
N HIS A 85 7.24 -6.84 -3.36
CA HIS A 85 7.56 -5.92 -4.47
C HIS A 85 6.79 -6.23 -5.76
N LEU A 86 6.18 -7.41 -5.90
CA LEU A 86 5.30 -7.74 -7.02
C LEU A 86 3.87 -7.32 -6.73
N ARG A 87 3.41 -7.50 -5.48
CA ARG A 87 2.04 -7.18 -5.04
C ARG A 87 1.68 -5.70 -5.12
N ILE A 88 2.67 -4.80 -5.04
CA ILE A 88 2.43 -3.36 -5.28
C ILE A 88 1.93 -3.10 -6.70
N GLY A 89 2.38 -3.89 -7.69
CA GLY A 89 1.88 -3.83 -9.07
C GLY A 89 0.44 -4.35 -9.21
N HIS A 90 -0.04 -5.11 -8.22
CA HIS A 90 -1.43 -5.53 -8.07
C HIS A 90 -2.25 -4.59 -7.17
N GLY A 91 -1.74 -3.39 -6.87
CA GLY A 91 -2.46 -2.39 -6.11
C GLY A 91 -2.46 -2.60 -4.59
N LEU A 92 -1.61 -3.46 -4.03
CA LEU A 92 -1.47 -3.59 -2.58
C LEU A 92 -0.26 -2.80 -2.06
N GLY A 93 -0.55 -1.71 -1.33
CA GLY A 93 0.42 -0.94 -0.57
C GLY A 93 0.46 -1.36 0.89
N ARG A 94 1.64 -1.29 1.52
CA ARG A 94 1.82 -1.54 2.96
C ARG A 94 2.45 -0.32 3.62
N THR A 95 1.84 0.16 4.69
CA THR A 95 2.49 1.08 5.64
C THR A 95 3.36 0.28 6.62
N PHE A 96 4.50 0.82 7.05
CA PHE A 96 5.31 0.18 8.08
C PHE A 96 4.92 0.69 9.46
N GLN A 97 4.95 -0.22 10.45
CA GLN A 97 4.70 0.16 11.85
C GLN A 97 5.69 1.22 12.36
N ILE A 98 6.90 1.25 11.78
CA ILE A 98 7.92 2.27 12.04
C ILE A 98 8.17 3.00 10.71
N PRO A 99 7.76 4.28 10.60
CA PRO A 99 8.02 5.07 9.42
C PRO A 99 9.52 5.15 9.16
N ARG A 100 9.94 4.75 7.95
CA ARG A 100 11.33 4.90 7.48
C ARG A 100 11.38 5.89 6.31
N PRO A 101 11.09 7.19 6.53
CA PRO A 101 11.38 8.19 5.52
C PRO A 101 12.91 8.28 5.32
N LEU A 102 13.31 8.67 4.12
CA LEU A 102 14.69 8.98 3.79
C LEU A 102 15.01 10.35 4.41
N PRO A 103 15.78 10.40 5.52
CA PRO A 103 15.79 11.56 6.43
C PRO A 103 16.42 12.80 5.82
N ASN A 104 17.28 12.62 4.82
CA ASN A 104 18.00 13.69 4.15
C ASN A 104 17.31 14.19 2.88
N LEU A 105 16.31 13.47 2.39
CA LEU A 105 15.48 13.92 1.29
C LEU A 105 14.35 14.78 1.83
N THR A 106 13.92 15.72 0.99
CA THR A 106 12.73 16.53 1.23
C THR A 106 11.47 15.66 1.28
N LEU A 107 10.38 16.19 1.84
CA LEU A 107 9.11 15.48 1.88
C LEU A 107 8.59 15.14 0.47
N ILE A 108 8.70 16.09 -0.45
CA ILE A 108 8.27 15.88 -1.84
C ILE A 108 9.09 14.77 -2.52
N GLU A 109 10.41 14.75 -2.33
CA GLU A 109 11.29 13.69 -2.86
C GLU A 109 10.96 12.32 -2.24
N ASN A 110 10.69 12.28 -0.93
CA ASN A 110 10.28 11.06 -0.24
C ASN A 110 9.03 10.43 -0.84
N ILE A 111 8.05 11.25 -1.23
CA ILE A 111 6.80 10.81 -1.87
C ILE A 111 7.07 10.40 -3.32
N MET A 112 7.74 11.25 -4.10
CA MET A 112 8.01 10.98 -5.51
C MET A 112 8.74 9.65 -5.75
N LEU A 113 9.62 9.23 -4.83
CA LEU A 113 10.33 7.94 -4.92
C LEU A 113 9.42 6.71 -4.91
N ALA A 114 8.17 6.82 -4.46
CA ALA A 114 7.22 5.72 -4.47
C ALA A 114 6.37 5.66 -5.75
N ALA A 115 6.56 6.58 -6.70
CA ALA A 115 5.92 6.53 -8.01
C ALA A 115 6.30 5.25 -8.77
N GLN A 116 5.33 4.63 -9.44
CA GLN A 116 5.53 3.39 -10.19
C GLN A 116 5.71 3.65 -11.69
N GLY A 117 6.35 2.71 -12.39
CA GLY A 117 6.41 2.69 -13.86
C GLY A 117 7.14 3.87 -14.50
N GLN A 118 8.16 4.41 -13.81
CA GLN A 118 8.90 5.58 -14.29
C GLN A 118 9.86 5.18 -15.40
N ALA A 119 9.76 5.81 -16.58
CA ALA A 119 10.64 5.50 -17.70
C ALA A 119 12.12 5.76 -17.35
N GLY A 120 12.37 6.74 -16.48
CA GLY A 120 13.72 7.12 -16.04
C GLY A 120 14.45 6.06 -15.22
N GLU A 121 13.76 5.02 -14.73
CA GLU A 121 14.40 3.85 -14.09
C GLU A 121 15.27 3.06 -15.08
N LYS A 122 15.02 3.20 -16.38
CA LYS A 122 15.84 2.60 -17.44
C LYS A 122 16.87 3.62 -17.90
N LEU A 123 18.16 3.34 -17.65
CA LEU A 123 19.28 4.23 -18.01
C LEU A 123 19.19 4.76 -19.46
N LEU A 124 18.87 3.88 -20.42
CA LEU A 124 18.73 4.24 -21.83
C LEU A 124 17.60 5.24 -22.10
N ALA A 125 16.47 5.14 -21.37
CA ALA A 125 15.33 6.02 -21.58
C ALA A 125 15.63 7.47 -21.20
N ASN A 126 16.58 7.71 -20.30
CA ASN A 126 17.04 9.05 -19.94
C ASN A 126 17.74 9.77 -21.10
N PHE A 127 18.31 9.02 -22.06
CA PHE A 127 18.96 9.58 -23.25
C PHE A 127 18.05 9.55 -24.49
N ILE A 128 17.26 8.49 -24.66
CA ILE A 128 16.43 8.27 -25.86
C ILE A 128 15.10 9.02 -25.76
N THR A 129 14.52 9.12 -24.56
CA THR A 129 13.21 9.76 -24.32
C THR A 129 13.23 10.72 -23.13
N PRO A 130 14.16 11.68 -23.06
CA PRO A 130 14.30 12.60 -21.91
C PRO A 130 13.03 13.44 -21.67
N TRP A 131 12.31 13.80 -22.74
CA TRP A 131 11.06 14.54 -22.66
C TRP A 131 9.95 13.75 -21.92
N ARG A 132 9.91 12.42 -22.10
CA ARG A 132 8.96 11.54 -21.43
C ARG A 132 9.30 11.41 -19.95
N VAL A 133 10.59 11.26 -19.62
CA VAL A 133 11.07 11.24 -18.23
C VAL A 133 10.73 12.56 -17.53
N ALA A 134 11.07 13.70 -18.13
CA ALA A 134 10.76 15.01 -17.57
C ALA A 134 9.25 15.25 -17.42
N ALA A 135 8.42 14.76 -18.33
CA ALA A 135 6.97 14.82 -18.20
C ALA A 135 6.46 13.97 -17.02
N GLN A 136 6.97 12.75 -16.85
CA GLN A 136 6.63 11.88 -15.72
C GLN A 136 7.10 12.46 -14.38
N GLU A 137 8.30 13.03 -14.31
CA GLU A 137 8.80 13.70 -13.10
C GLU A 137 7.92 14.90 -12.71
N ARG A 138 7.50 15.72 -13.69
CA ARG A 138 6.56 16.83 -13.42
C ARG A 138 5.22 16.33 -12.91
N ALA A 139 4.66 15.29 -13.53
CA ALA A 139 3.40 14.68 -13.07
C ALA A 139 3.53 14.09 -11.66
N ALA A 140 4.63 13.38 -11.38
CA ALA A 140 4.92 12.84 -10.07
C ALA A 140 5.07 13.93 -9.00
N ARG A 141 5.71 15.04 -9.36
CA ARG A 141 5.86 16.21 -8.48
C ARG A 141 4.51 16.86 -8.17
N THR A 142 3.64 17.05 -9.17
CA THR A 142 2.29 17.57 -8.97
C THR A 142 1.49 16.68 -8.03
N LYS A 143 1.44 15.38 -8.31
CA LYS A 143 0.77 14.41 -7.45
C LYS A 143 1.32 14.39 -6.02
N ALA A 144 2.65 14.48 -5.86
CA ALA A 144 3.27 14.54 -4.54
C ALA A 144 2.83 15.78 -3.74
N LEU A 145 2.64 16.92 -4.39
CA LEU A 145 2.11 18.13 -3.74
C LEU A 145 0.64 17.95 -3.33
N GLU A 146 -0.19 17.36 -4.18
CA GLU A 146 -1.59 17.02 -3.86
C GLU A 146 -1.68 16.07 -2.67
N LEU A 147 -0.80 15.06 -2.61
CA LEU A 147 -0.73 14.13 -1.47
C LEU A 147 -0.25 14.82 -0.19
N LEU A 148 0.71 15.76 -0.28
CA LEU A 148 1.13 16.57 0.86
C LEU A 148 0.00 17.46 1.37
N GLU A 149 -0.82 18.00 0.49
CA GLU A 149 -2.01 18.76 0.85
C GLU A 149 -3.03 17.89 1.56
N LEU A 150 -3.32 16.70 1.03
CA LEU A 150 -4.22 15.73 1.65
C LEU A 150 -3.80 15.36 3.07
N VAL A 151 -2.49 15.18 3.31
CA VAL A 151 -1.97 14.86 4.64
C VAL A 151 -1.59 16.09 5.46
N THR A 152 -1.92 17.31 4.98
CA THR A 152 -1.69 18.60 5.65
C THR A 152 -0.22 18.96 5.93
N LEU A 153 0.71 18.48 5.10
CA LEU A 153 2.16 18.69 5.23
C LEU A 153 2.77 19.61 4.14
N THR A 154 1.96 20.28 3.31
CA THR A 154 2.44 21.16 2.22
C THR A 154 3.43 22.22 2.68
N HIS A 155 3.25 22.77 3.88
CA HIS A 155 4.14 23.78 4.47
C HIS A 155 5.56 23.27 4.77
N LEU A 156 5.77 21.95 4.77
CA LEU A 156 7.06 21.29 4.97
C LEU A 156 7.56 20.59 3.69
N ALA A 157 6.96 20.83 2.53
CA ALA A 157 7.23 20.08 1.30
C ALA A 157 8.72 20.02 0.92
N HIS A 158 9.46 21.10 1.19
CA HIS A 158 10.88 21.25 0.87
C HIS A 158 11.81 21.04 2.07
N GLU A 159 11.27 20.73 3.24
CA GLU A 159 12.07 20.41 4.43
C GLU A 159 12.54 18.96 4.38
N PRO A 160 13.74 18.64 4.90
CA PRO A 160 14.22 17.27 4.99
C PRO A 160 13.39 16.48 6.01
N ALA A 161 13.03 15.23 5.70
CA ALA A 161 12.12 14.44 6.53
C ALA A 161 12.59 14.19 7.97
N ARG A 162 13.88 14.39 8.29
CA ARG A 162 14.42 14.31 9.65
C ARG A 162 13.76 15.26 10.65
N VAL A 163 13.26 16.42 10.19
CA VAL A 163 12.64 17.45 11.07
C VAL A 163 11.23 17.09 11.53
N LEU A 164 10.63 16.06 10.93
CA LEU A 164 9.26 15.66 11.23
C LEU A 164 9.12 15.02 12.62
N SER A 165 8.06 15.42 13.31
CA SER A 165 7.56 14.72 14.50
C SER A 165 7.06 13.31 14.17
N GLY A 166 6.90 12.45 15.17
CA GLY A 166 6.43 11.07 14.96
C GLY A 166 5.07 10.98 14.25
N GLY A 167 4.13 11.86 14.56
CA GLY A 167 2.83 11.92 13.88
C GLY A 167 2.96 12.34 12.41
N GLN A 168 3.74 13.38 12.13
CA GLN A 168 4.00 13.83 10.76
C GLN A 168 4.74 12.76 9.93
N ARG A 169 5.62 11.95 10.54
CA ARG A 169 6.27 10.83 9.86
C ARG A 169 5.27 9.76 9.41
N LYS A 170 4.25 9.46 10.21
CA LYS A 170 3.17 8.53 9.82
C LYS A 170 2.32 9.08 8.67
N LEU A 171 2.03 10.38 8.70
CA LEU A 171 1.31 11.06 7.61
C LEU A 171 2.11 11.06 6.30
N LEU A 172 3.42 11.34 6.37
CA LEU A 172 4.31 11.22 5.22
C LEU A 172 4.35 9.79 4.68
N GLU A 173 4.40 8.79 5.55
CA GLU A 173 4.38 7.39 5.14
C GLU A 173 3.09 6.99 4.42
N LEU A 174 1.94 7.45 4.90
CA LEU A 174 0.67 7.28 4.19
C LEU A 174 0.72 7.91 2.80
N ALA A 175 1.18 9.16 2.70
CA ALA A 175 1.33 9.85 1.41
C ALA A 175 2.26 9.09 0.44
N ARG A 176 3.37 8.53 0.95
CA ARG A 176 4.29 7.70 0.14
C ARG A 176 3.60 6.45 -0.40
N VAL A 177 2.82 5.75 0.42
CA VAL A 177 2.09 4.56 -0.04
C VAL A 177 1.04 4.94 -1.09
N MET A 178 0.32 6.06 -0.88
CA MET A 178 -0.67 6.56 -1.84
C MET A 178 -0.07 7.00 -3.19
N MET A 179 1.23 7.33 -3.23
CA MET A 179 1.91 7.67 -4.49
C MET A 179 1.85 6.54 -5.52
N ALA A 180 1.79 5.28 -5.06
CA ALA A 180 1.71 4.11 -5.93
C ALA A 180 0.29 3.82 -6.47
N ASP A 181 -0.71 4.65 -6.16
CA ASP A 181 -2.14 4.40 -6.47
C ASP A 181 -2.64 3.01 -6.05
N PRO A 182 -2.40 2.59 -4.80
CA PRO A 182 -2.84 1.27 -4.36
C PRO A 182 -4.37 1.21 -4.24
N ALA A 183 -4.96 0.10 -4.68
CA ALA A 183 -6.35 -0.26 -4.41
C ALA A 183 -6.57 -0.62 -2.92
N ILE A 184 -5.53 -1.15 -2.25
CA ILE A 184 -5.57 -1.58 -0.85
C ILE A 184 -4.36 -1.04 -0.10
N ILE A 185 -4.58 -0.49 1.09
CA ILE A 185 -3.52 -0.10 2.01
C ILE A 185 -3.62 -0.96 3.28
N LEU A 186 -2.52 -1.60 3.65
CA LEU A 186 -2.33 -2.33 4.91
C LEU A 186 -1.69 -1.47 6.00
#